data_AF-A0A819Q4C6-F1
#
_entry.id   AF-A0A819Q4C6-F1
#
_cell.length_a   1.000
_cell.length_b   1.000
_cell.length_c   1.000
_cell.angle_alpha   90.00
_cell.angle_beta   90.00
_cell.angle_gamma   90.00
#
_symmetry.space_group_name_H-M   'P 1'
#
loop_
_entity.id
_entity.type
_entity.pdbx_description
1 polymer ?
#
loop_
_entity_poly.entity_id
_entity_poly.type
_entity_poly.pdbx_seq_one_letter_code
_entity_poly.pdbx_strand_id
1 'polypeptide(L)'
;MNKQQIPMKQNQVEKSLDDYSYRDLFHFFINPEFHIDKLHLAKEFSARMHCEAAEYMMTDHEDNPDFPDHFTYIEYDKEKMNQRLDYIFQRLFKEKYLDWCDAGQPVSPDSRYWWAQTKLHLTTYLIQREPYHLTDGIWLRGLQQGPMSSIQAKLFSIYIDELGNGDPQQNHPNVYLNVLKSLGLDVPSLNSREFVDQQAILDISFKKPLLTLTTSLFPKTFEPEILGYTLWLETTSAAEHAGLRKILERYNLDPKFSLLHTAIDNNLNGHGKYARDAVDEYLDHIYKTQGQQAVEQHWKRIWTGYVAYGTTGTIDDDLKKLFKQQKELTPRDEFIQLIKKKSSFAQKMHGSRRIGPHNYLLNEMFASGDPQTLCDELANSDLIVKGHPDKSKFLNHAVSFQGPMYQ
;
A
#
# COMPACT_ATOMS: atom_id res chain seq x y z
N MET A 1 16.16 56.10 28.12
CA MET A 1 16.66 54.71 28.22
C MET A 1 15.50 53.81 28.61
N ASN A 2 14.88 53.13 27.63
CA ASN A 2 13.93 52.05 27.89
C ASN A 2 14.50 50.81 27.23
N LYS A 3 15.06 49.89 28.04
CA LYS A 3 15.49 48.58 27.58
C LYS A 3 14.24 47.77 27.30
N GLN A 4 13.87 47.60 26.03
CA GLN A 4 12.91 46.58 25.63
C GLN A 4 13.52 45.23 25.97
N GLN A 5 12.91 44.53 26.94
CA GLN A 5 13.15 43.12 27.18
C GLN A 5 12.70 42.35 25.93
N ILE A 6 13.67 41.72 25.27
CA ILE A 6 13.41 40.69 24.25
C ILE A 6 12.77 39.51 25.01
N PRO A 7 11.59 39.01 24.60
CA PRO A 7 11.00 37.84 25.23
C PRO A 7 11.94 36.66 25.00
N MET A 8 12.39 36.01 26.08
CA MET A 8 13.06 34.72 25.97
C MET A 8 12.09 33.76 25.26
N LYS A 9 12.50 33.21 24.11
CA LYS A 9 11.82 32.06 23.52
C LYS A 9 11.74 30.99 24.61
N GLN A 10 10.53 30.63 25.02
CA GLN A 10 10.32 29.41 25.79
C GLN A 10 10.95 28.28 24.98
N ASN A 11 11.88 27.54 25.58
CA ASN A 11 12.40 26.29 25.03
C ASN A 11 11.21 25.32 24.94
N GLN A 12 10.51 25.32 23.79
CA GLN A 12 9.68 24.18 23.43
C GLN A 12 10.65 23.01 23.30
N VAL A 13 10.43 21.97 24.12
CA VAL A 13 11.14 20.70 23.97
C VAL A 13 10.89 20.23 22.54
N GLU A 14 11.95 20.17 21.74
CA GLU A 14 11.87 19.72 20.35
C GLU A 14 11.44 18.25 20.36
N LYS A 15 10.32 17.96 19.70
CA LYS A 15 9.79 16.60 19.63
C LYS A 15 10.74 15.72 18.80
N SER A 16 11.00 14.51 19.27
CA SER A 16 11.80 13.53 18.56
C SER A 16 10.99 12.81 17.48
N LEU A 17 11.66 12.03 16.64
CA LEU A 17 11.00 11.18 15.63
C LEU A 17 9.98 10.21 16.26
N ASP A 18 10.27 9.71 17.48
CA ASP A 18 9.45 8.73 18.19
C ASP A 18 8.18 9.33 18.82
N ASP A 19 8.06 10.66 18.84
CA ASP A 19 6.86 11.36 19.32
C ASP A 19 5.72 11.40 18.28
N TYR A 20 5.95 10.86 17.08
CA TYR A 20 5.00 10.89 15.96
C TYR A 20 4.65 9.49 15.47
N SER A 21 3.38 9.30 15.11
CA SER A 21 2.94 8.10 14.39
C SER A 21 3.46 8.08 12.95
N TYR A 22 3.48 6.91 12.30
CA TYR A 22 3.84 6.86 10.88
C TYR A 22 2.88 7.66 10.01
N ARG A 23 1.60 7.74 10.39
CA ARG A 23 0.60 8.64 9.75
C ARG A 23 0.96 10.10 9.83
N ASP A 24 1.35 10.58 11.02
CA ASP A 24 1.70 11.99 11.20
C ASP A 24 2.93 12.33 10.36
N LEU A 25 3.97 11.47 10.40
CA LEU A 25 5.18 11.64 9.60
C LEU A 25 4.87 11.59 8.09
N PHE A 26 4.03 10.66 7.64
CA PHE A 26 3.61 10.58 6.25
C PHE A 26 2.90 11.87 5.81
N HIS A 27 1.96 12.37 6.63
CA HIS A 27 1.27 13.62 6.36
C HIS A 27 2.23 14.81 6.26
N PHE A 28 3.28 14.85 7.09
CA PHE A 28 4.27 15.91 7.01
C PHE A 28 5.06 15.88 5.69
N PHE A 29 5.51 14.70 5.25
CA PHE A 29 6.45 14.60 4.13
C PHE A 29 5.82 14.40 2.76
N ILE A 30 4.51 14.14 2.73
CA ILE A 30 3.71 14.27 1.50
C ILE A 30 3.39 15.75 1.22
N ASN A 31 3.44 16.58 2.27
CA ASN A 31 3.22 18.03 2.27
C ASN A 31 4.48 18.82 2.72
N PRO A 32 5.67 18.55 2.16
CA PRO A 32 6.94 19.03 2.72
C PRO A 32 7.04 20.57 2.78
N GLU A 33 6.37 21.28 1.88
CA GLU A 33 6.33 22.75 1.83
C GLU A 33 5.67 23.39 3.05
N PHE A 34 4.76 22.67 3.72
CA PHE A 34 4.08 23.13 4.93
C PHE A 34 4.79 22.70 6.22
N HIS A 35 5.81 21.85 6.09
CA HIS A 35 6.50 21.20 7.22
C HIS A 35 8.03 21.24 7.08
N ILE A 36 8.55 22.33 6.51
CA ILE A 36 9.99 22.54 6.28
C ILE A 36 10.79 22.43 7.59
N ASP A 37 10.20 22.84 8.72
CA ASP A 37 10.78 22.73 10.06
C ASP A 37 11.07 21.28 10.48
N LYS A 38 10.41 20.30 9.86
CA LYS A 38 10.50 18.87 10.19
C LYS A 38 11.36 18.07 9.22
N LEU A 39 12.01 18.69 8.23
CA LEU A 39 12.84 17.96 7.26
C LEU A 39 13.99 17.18 7.90
N HIS A 40 14.49 17.62 9.06
CA HIS A 40 15.49 16.86 9.82
C HIS A 40 14.96 15.48 10.25
N LEU A 41 13.68 15.37 10.63
CA LEU A 41 13.03 14.11 11.00
C LEU A 41 12.89 13.18 9.79
N ALA A 42 12.66 13.71 8.58
CA ALA A 42 12.65 12.89 7.36
C ALA A 42 14.02 12.23 7.15
N LYS A 43 15.10 13.01 7.27
CA LYS A 43 16.45 12.49 7.11
C LYS A 43 16.81 11.46 8.18
N GLU A 44 16.42 11.72 9.43
CA GLU A 44 16.60 10.77 10.53
C GLU A 44 15.84 9.46 10.27
N PHE A 45 14.57 9.55 9.84
CA PHE A 45 13.76 8.38 9.52
C PHE A 45 14.40 7.53 8.42
N SER A 46 14.79 8.14 7.29
CA SER A 46 15.45 7.40 6.21
C SER A 46 16.73 6.71 6.70
N ALA A 47 17.60 7.45 7.41
CA ALA A 47 18.84 6.91 7.94
C ALA A 47 18.60 5.74 8.92
N ARG A 48 17.59 5.85 9.79
CA ARG A 48 17.21 4.77 10.72
C ARG A 48 16.79 3.51 9.96
N MET A 49 15.95 3.63 8.94
CA MET A 49 15.52 2.48 8.12
C MET A 49 16.67 1.85 7.34
N HIS A 50 17.60 2.66 6.82
CA HIS A 50 18.80 2.13 6.18
C HIS A 50 19.73 1.42 7.17
N CYS A 51 19.86 1.91 8.40
CA CYS A 51 20.61 1.23 9.46
C CYS A 51 19.97 -0.12 9.81
N GLU A 52 18.65 -0.16 10.04
CA GLU A 52 17.90 -1.41 10.29
C GLU A 52 18.13 -2.43 9.16
N ALA A 53 18.08 -1.99 7.90
CA ALA A 53 18.32 -2.84 6.74
C ALA A 53 19.76 -3.34 6.65
N ALA A 54 20.73 -2.48 6.97
CA ALA A 54 22.15 -2.84 6.98
C ALA A 54 22.46 -3.89 8.07
N GLU A 55 21.81 -3.79 9.23
CA GLU A 55 21.89 -4.80 10.28
C GLU A 55 21.22 -6.11 9.83
N TYR A 56 20.04 -6.03 9.23
CA TYR A 56 19.29 -7.18 8.72
C TYR A 56 20.09 -8.01 7.70
N MET A 57 20.76 -7.37 6.75
CA MET A 57 21.56 -8.06 5.72
C MET A 57 22.88 -8.64 6.25
N MET A 58 23.38 -8.14 7.39
CA MET A 58 24.64 -8.58 8.02
C MET A 58 24.42 -9.58 9.14
N THR A 59 23.17 -9.77 9.57
CA THR A 59 22.82 -10.78 10.57
C THR A 59 23.09 -12.16 9.97
N ASP A 60 23.70 -13.03 10.75
CA ASP A 60 23.92 -14.42 10.36
C ASP A 60 22.58 -15.16 10.40
N HIS A 61 22.16 -15.67 9.24
CA HIS A 61 20.92 -16.41 9.07
C HIS A 61 21.16 -17.89 8.77
N GLU A 62 22.37 -18.41 9.00
CA GLU A 62 22.72 -19.83 8.75
C GLU A 62 21.74 -20.81 9.43
N ASP A 63 21.20 -20.46 10.60
CA ASP A 63 20.25 -21.26 11.36
C ASP A 63 18.76 -20.97 11.02
N ASN A 64 18.47 -20.03 10.12
CA ASN A 64 17.11 -19.67 9.73
C ASN A 64 16.80 -20.17 8.30
N PRO A 65 16.27 -21.39 8.14
CA PRO A 65 15.94 -21.94 6.81
C PRO A 65 14.84 -21.16 6.09
N ASP A 66 14.07 -20.33 6.81
CA ASP A 66 13.04 -19.47 6.25
C ASP A 66 13.56 -18.07 5.87
N PHE A 67 14.85 -17.78 6.10
CA PHE A 67 15.42 -16.50 5.71
C PHE A 67 15.34 -16.32 4.18
N PRO A 68 14.81 -15.20 3.69
CA PRO A 68 14.78 -14.95 2.26
C PRO A 68 16.20 -14.60 1.80
N ASP A 69 16.91 -15.62 1.29
CA ASP A 69 18.30 -15.51 0.84
C ASP A 69 18.53 -14.32 -0.10
N HIS A 70 17.52 -13.91 -0.86
CA HIS A 70 17.55 -12.74 -1.74
C HIS A 70 17.87 -11.40 -1.05
N PHE A 71 17.91 -11.34 0.29
CA PHE A 71 18.40 -10.19 1.05
C PHE A 71 19.87 -10.29 1.49
N THR A 72 20.50 -11.46 1.41
CA THR A 72 21.90 -11.65 1.80
C THR A 72 22.83 -10.78 0.97
N TYR A 73 23.78 -10.13 1.63
CA TYR A 73 24.78 -9.30 0.96
C TYR A 73 25.67 -10.14 0.05
N ILE A 74 25.95 -9.61 -1.15
CA ILE A 74 26.94 -10.15 -2.08
C ILE A 74 27.96 -9.06 -2.40
N GLU A 75 29.22 -9.44 -2.64
CA GLU A 75 30.21 -8.49 -3.16
C GLU A 75 29.85 -8.06 -4.58
N TYR A 76 30.17 -6.81 -4.93
CA TYR A 76 29.89 -6.31 -6.27
C TYR A 76 30.78 -7.01 -7.29
N ASP A 77 30.12 -7.71 -8.20
CA ASP A 77 30.62 -8.04 -9.50
C ASP A 77 29.44 -7.96 -10.46
N LYS A 78 29.63 -7.36 -11.62
CA LYS A 78 28.54 -7.11 -12.58
C LYS A 78 27.84 -8.41 -12.98
N GLU A 79 28.59 -9.47 -13.24
CA GLU A 79 28.02 -10.73 -13.66
C GLU A 79 27.29 -11.41 -12.49
N LYS A 80 27.91 -11.46 -11.31
CA LYS A 80 27.28 -12.01 -10.09
C LYS A 80 26.00 -11.27 -9.71
N MET A 81 25.99 -9.94 -9.79
CA MET A 81 24.79 -9.13 -9.54
C MET A 81 23.66 -9.52 -10.48
N ASN A 82 23.92 -9.58 -11.79
CA ASN A 82 22.90 -9.93 -12.78
C ASN A 82 22.38 -11.36 -12.57
N GLN A 83 23.27 -12.33 -12.35
CA GLN A 83 22.90 -13.71 -12.04
C GLN A 83 22.04 -13.79 -10.77
N ARG A 84 22.39 -13.04 -9.73
CA ARG A 84 21.63 -12.99 -8.48
C ARG A 84 20.23 -12.44 -8.70
N LEU A 85 20.09 -11.31 -9.42
CA LEU A 85 18.78 -10.71 -9.69
C LEU A 85 17.90 -11.60 -10.58
N ASP A 86 18.49 -12.30 -11.55
CA ASP A 86 17.75 -13.27 -12.37
C ASP A 86 17.26 -14.46 -11.56
N TYR A 87 18.10 -14.99 -10.66
CA TYR A 87 17.70 -16.02 -9.70
C TYR A 87 16.53 -15.55 -8.82
N ILE A 88 16.62 -14.34 -8.26
CA ILE A 88 15.59 -13.75 -7.41
C ILE A 88 14.27 -13.61 -8.19
N PHE A 89 14.33 -13.07 -9.41
CA PHE A 89 13.16 -12.92 -10.26
C PHE A 89 12.48 -14.27 -10.54
N GLN A 90 13.25 -15.29 -10.93
CA GLN A 90 12.70 -16.62 -11.21
C GLN A 90 12.09 -17.26 -9.96
N ARG A 91 12.74 -17.13 -8.81
CA ARG A 91 12.25 -17.61 -7.52
C ARG A 91 10.93 -16.92 -7.16
N LEU A 92 10.88 -15.59 -7.21
CA LEU A 92 9.69 -14.81 -6.90
C LEU A 92 8.56 -15.09 -7.89
N PHE A 93 8.85 -15.29 -9.18
CA PHE A 93 7.83 -15.64 -10.16
C PHE A 93 7.22 -17.01 -9.85
N LYS A 94 8.05 -17.99 -9.47
CA LYS A 94 7.56 -19.30 -9.00
C LYS A 94 6.69 -19.14 -7.76
N GLU A 95 7.22 -18.51 -6.73
CA GLU A 95 6.48 -18.32 -5.48
C GLU A 95 5.21 -17.50 -5.74
N LYS A 96 5.30 -16.25 -6.18
CA LYS A 96 4.18 -15.30 -6.25
C LYS A 96 3.16 -15.57 -7.35
N TYR A 97 3.53 -16.20 -8.47
CA TYR A 97 2.59 -16.48 -9.56
C TYR A 97 2.24 -17.96 -9.70
N LEU A 98 3.22 -18.87 -9.81
CA LEU A 98 2.94 -20.28 -10.06
C LEU A 98 2.21 -20.94 -8.89
N ASP A 99 2.65 -20.69 -7.66
CA ASP A 99 1.94 -21.25 -6.50
C ASP A 99 0.50 -20.68 -6.36
N TRP A 100 0.17 -19.51 -6.91
CA TRP A 100 -1.22 -19.04 -6.99
C TRP A 100 -2.01 -19.87 -7.99
N CYS A 101 -1.43 -20.15 -9.15
CA CYS A 101 -2.03 -21.03 -10.15
C CYS A 101 -2.30 -22.43 -9.57
N ASP A 102 -1.42 -22.88 -8.66
CA ASP A 102 -1.55 -24.16 -7.95
C ASP A 102 -2.38 -24.05 -6.66
N ALA A 103 -2.79 -22.84 -6.27
CA ALA A 103 -3.62 -22.64 -5.08
C ALA A 103 -5.00 -23.27 -5.32
N GLY A 104 -5.22 -24.42 -4.67
CA GLY A 104 -6.51 -25.10 -4.64
C GLY A 104 -7.65 -24.19 -4.20
N GLN A 105 -8.88 -24.61 -4.51
CA GLN A 105 -10.09 -23.87 -4.20
C GLN A 105 -10.95 -24.61 -3.17
N PRO A 106 -11.37 -23.96 -2.06
CA PRO A 106 -11.08 -22.57 -1.65
C PRO A 106 -9.61 -22.34 -1.22
N VAL A 107 -9.16 -21.08 -1.21
CA VAL A 107 -7.81 -20.71 -0.77
C VAL A 107 -7.69 -21.02 0.73
N SER A 108 -6.65 -21.77 1.12
CA SER A 108 -6.42 -22.11 2.52
C SER A 108 -6.05 -20.87 3.36
N PRO A 109 -6.49 -20.77 4.63
CA PRO A 109 -5.99 -19.77 5.58
C PRO A 109 -4.47 -19.84 5.81
N ASP A 110 -3.87 -21.00 5.60
CA ASP A 110 -2.42 -21.22 5.71
C ASP A 110 -1.69 -20.95 4.37
N SER A 111 -2.43 -20.64 3.31
CA SER A 111 -1.84 -20.26 2.03
C SER A 111 -1.16 -18.90 2.12
N ARG A 112 -0.13 -18.68 1.30
CA ARG A 112 0.54 -17.39 1.13
C ARG A 112 -0.41 -16.28 0.63
N TYR A 113 -1.55 -16.68 0.07
CA TYR A 113 -2.63 -15.83 -0.43
C TYR A 113 -3.85 -15.83 0.49
N TRP A 114 -3.66 -16.06 1.79
CA TRP A 114 -4.73 -16.04 2.81
C TRP A 114 -5.60 -14.77 2.74
N TRP A 115 -5.08 -13.64 2.27
CA TRP A 115 -5.80 -12.38 2.07
C TRP A 115 -6.73 -12.38 0.84
N ALA A 116 -6.68 -13.40 -0.01
CA ALA A 116 -7.55 -13.58 -1.18
C ALA A 116 -8.69 -14.58 -0.94
N GLN A 117 -8.92 -15.02 0.31
CA GLN A 117 -9.96 -15.99 0.67
C GLN A 117 -11.38 -15.53 0.34
N THR A 118 -11.68 -14.24 0.57
CA THR A 118 -12.97 -13.63 0.27
C THR A 118 -12.77 -12.25 -0.35
N LYS A 119 -13.83 -11.70 -0.97
CA LYS A 119 -13.79 -10.33 -1.50
C LYS A 119 -13.53 -9.30 -0.39
N LEU A 120 -14.01 -9.54 0.83
CA LEU A 120 -13.74 -8.69 1.98
C LEU A 120 -12.25 -8.72 2.37
N HIS A 121 -11.65 -9.90 2.49
CA HIS A 121 -10.21 -10.02 2.77
C HIS A 121 -9.37 -9.29 1.73
N LEU A 122 -9.71 -9.45 0.45
CA LEU A 122 -9.03 -8.77 -0.65
C LEU A 122 -9.23 -7.26 -0.59
N THR A 123 -10.44 -6.79 -0.29
CA THR A 123 -10.74 -5.36 -0.16
C THR A 123 -9.92 -4.73 0.97
N THR A 124 -9.89 -5.36 2.14
CA THR A 124 -9.07 -4.86 3.27
C THR A 124 -7.58 -4.90 2.93
N TYR A 125 -7.09 -5.94 2.24
CA TYR A 125 -5.71 -6.03 1.77
C TYR A 125 -5.33 -4.86 0.84
N LEU A 126 -6.22 -4.49 -0.08
CA LEU A 126 -6.03 -3.33 -0.96
C LEU A 126 -6.06 -2.02 -0.16
N ILE A 127 -7.04 -1.83 0.73
CA ILE A 127 -7.11 -0.63 1.59
C ILE A 127 -5.82 -0.43 2.39
N GLN A 128 -5.26 -1.49 2.96
CA GLN A 128 -3.99 -1.39 3.72
C GLN A 128 -2.80 -0.92 2.87
N ARG A 129 -2.88 -1.02 1.55
CA ARG A 129 -1.81 -0.65 0.60
C ARG A 129 -2.11 0.65 -0.13
N GLU A 130 -3.18 1.35 0.22
CA GLU A 130 -3.47 2.69 -0.30
C GLU A 130 -2.28 3.65 -0.18
N PRO A 131 -1.65 3.83 1.00
CA PRO A 131 -0.57 4.81 1.13
C PRO A 131 0.63 4.45 0.26
N TYR A 132 0.83 3.15 0.02
CA TYR A 132 1.89 2.63 -0.82
C TYR A 132 1.62 2.90 -2.30
N HIS A 133 0.54 2.34 -2.85
CA HIS A 133 0.24 2.41 -4.28
C HIS A 133 -0.17 3.81 -4.76
N LEU A 134 -0.73 4.65 -3.89
CA LEU A 134 -1.04 6.04 -4.25
C LEU A 134 0.21 6.95 -4.27
N THR A 135 1.35 6.43 -3.80
CA THR A 135 2.66 7.10 -3.88
C THR A 135 3.61 6.43 -4.87
N ASP A 136 3.10 5.66 -5.83
CA ASP A 136 3.96 5.05 -6.84
C ASP A 136 4.77 6.09 -7.62
N GLY A 137 6.00 5.73 -7.97
CA GLY A 137 7.01 6.63 -8.53
C GLY A 137 7.64 7.65 -7.56
N ILE A 138 7.15 7.81 -6.32
CA ILE A 138 7.58 8.93 -5.46
C ILE A 138 9.04 8.88 -5.04
N TRP A 139 9.69 7.71 -5.07
CA TRP A 139 11.11 7.59 -4.74
C TRP A 139 12.01 8.34 -5.75
N LEU A 140 11.51 8.61 -6.96
CA LEU A 140 12.21 9.32 -8.03
C LEU A 140 11.82 10.80 -8.16
N ARG A 141 10.91 11.33 -7.32
CA ARG A 141 10.47 12.74 -7.42
C ARG A 141 11.61 13.76 -7.31
N GLY A 142 12.72 13.37 -6.67
CA GLY A 142 13.89 14.22 -6.44
C GLY A 142 14.89 14.27 -7.60
N LEU A 143 14.62 13.59 -8.72
CA LEU A 143 15.50 13.63 -9.89
C LEU A 143 15.69 15.07 -10.40
N GLN A 144 16.93 15.39 -10.74
CA GLN A 144 17.31 16.75 -11.13
C GLN A 144 16.71 17.13 -12.50
N GLN A 145 16.07 18.29 -12.57
CA GLN A 145 15.61 18.92 -13.82
C GLN A 145 16.78 19.72 -14.42
N GLY A 146 17.36 19.29 -15.55
CA GLY A 146 18.54 19.94 -16.16
C GLY A 146 19.32 19.01 -17.10
N PRO A 147 20.61 19.31 -17.41
CA PRO A 147 21.46 18.38 -18.14
C PRO A 147 21.49 17.02 -17.45
N MET A 148 21.14 15.97 -18.20
CA MET A 148 20.94 14.63 -17.64
C MET A 148 22.11 13.73 -18.01
N SER A 149 22.61 12.97 -17.05
CA SER A 149 23.46 11.81 -17.33
C SER A 149 22.64 10.65 -17.92
N SER A 150 23.32 9.67 -18.51
CA SER A 150 22.68 8.42 -18.96
C SER A 150 21.96 7.68 -17.83
N ILE A 151 22.48 7.75 -16.60
CA ILE A 151 21.86 7.19 -15.39
C ILE A 151 20.55 7.93 -15.08
N GLN A 152 20.60 9.27 -15.04
CA GLN A 152 19.43 10.10 -14.78
C GLN A 152 18.35 9.92 -15.85
N ALA A 153 18.73 9.78 -17.12
CA ALA A 153 17.80 9.53 -18.20
C ALA A 153 17.02 8.21 -18.01
N LYS A 154 17.68 7.12 -17.58
CA LYS A 154 17.02 5.84 -17.28
C LYS A 154 16.04 5.94 -16.12
N LEU A 155 16.47 6.57 -15.01
CA LEU A 155 15.60 6.78 -13.85
C LEU A 155 14.42 7.70 -14.21
N PHE A 156 14.65 8.72 -15.03
CA PHE A 156 13.58 9.60 -15.50
C PHE A 156 12.57 8.87 -16.39
N SER A 157 13.01 7.97 -17.27
CA SER A 157 12.11 7.13 -18.06
C SER A 157 11.20 6.29 -17.17
N ILE A 158 11.77 5.61 -16.16
CA ILE A 158 10.98 4.86 -15.16
C ILE A 158 9.96 5.80 -14.51
N TYR A 159 10.41 6.94 -13.98
CA TYR A 159 9.55 7.89 -13.28
C TYR A 159 8.38 8.40 -14.16
N ILE A 160 8.63 8.71 -15.42
CA ILE A 160 7.58 9.21 -16.31
C ILE A 160 6.57 8.12 -16.67
N ASP A 161 7.01 6.87 -16.81
CA ASP A 161 6.10 5.73 -17.02
C ASP A 161 5.20 5.50 -15.79
N GLU A 162 5.76 5.56 -14.57
CA GLU A 162 4.98 5.52 -13.32
C GLU A 162 3.90 6.61 -13.25
N LEU A 163 4.25 7.81 -13.74
CA LEU A 163 3.32 8.93 -13.83
C LEU A 163 2.30 8.81 -14.99
N GLY A 164 2.40 7.77 -15.82
CA GLY A 164 1.50 7.51 -16.95
C GLY A 164 1.83 8.27 -18.22
N ASN A 165 3.06 8.79 -18.34
CA ASN A 165 3.55 9.53 -19.52
C ASN A 165 2.61 10.67 -19.98
N GLY A 166 2.00 11.37 -19.02
CA GLY A 166 1.05 12.46 -19.26
C GLY A 166 -0.39 12.03 -19.55
N ASP A 167 -0.69 10.72 -19.58
CA ASP A 167 -2.05 10.19 -19.65
C ASP A 167 -2.56 9.80 -18.24
N PRO A 168 -3.53 10.53 -17.67
CA PRO A 168 -4.10 10.23 -16.36
C PRO A 168 -4.71 8.82 -16.24
N GLN A 169 -5.10 8.19 -17.34
CA GLN A 169 -5.62 6.82 -17.35
C GLN A 169 -4.53 5.76 -17.28
N GLN A 170 -3.27 6.13 -17.48
CA GLN A 170 -2.10 5.27 -17.36
C GLN A 170 -1.27 5.57 -16.11
N ASN A 171 -1.53 6.70 -15.44
CA ASN A 171 -0.90 7.04 -14.16
C ASN A 171 -1.18 5.94 -13.11
N HIS A 172 -0.12 5.33 -12.56
CA HIS A 172 -0.21 4.17 -11.69
C HIS A 172 -1.09 4.43 -10.45
N PRO A 173 -0.89 5.51 -9.67
CA PRO A 173 -1.80 5.89 -8.59
C PRO A 173 -3.26 6.04 -9.01
N ASN A 174 -3.55 6.70 -10.14
CA ASN A 174 -4.92 6.87 -10.63
C ASN A 174 -5.56 5.53 -11.02
N VAL A 175 -4.81 4.62 -11.63
CA VAL A 175 -5.29 3.29 -11.98
C VAL A 175 -5.61 2.49 -10.73
N TYR A 176 -4.76 2.55 -9.70
CA TYR A 176 -5.04 1.93 -8.41
C TYR A 176 -6.29 2.53 -7.74
N LEU A 177 -6.42 3.85 -7.75
CA LEU A 177 -7.58 4.56 -7.22
C LEU A 177 -8.89 4.13 -7.91
N ASN A 178 -8.86 3.82 -9.21
CA ASN A 178 -10.03 3.31 -9.92
C ASN A 178 -10.44 1.91 -9.43
N VAL A 179 -9.47 1.04 -9.07
CA VAL A 179 -9.78 -0.26 -8.45
C VAL A 179 -10.50 -0.06 -7.12
N LEU A 180 -10.02 0.84 -6.26
CA LEU A 180 -10.67 1.15 -4.98
C LEU A 180 -12.08 1.72 -5.16
N LYS A 181 -12.26 2.65 -6.11
CA LYS A 181 -13.58 3.20 -6.45
C LYS A 181 -14.54 2.13 -6.97
N SER A 182 -14.06 1.14 -7.74
CA SER A 182 -14.86 0.01 -8.21
C SER A 182 -15.37 -0.88 -7.07
N LEU A 183 -14.70 -0.84 -5.91
CA LEU A 183 -15.13 -1.49 -4.67
C LEU A 183 -16.12 -0.64 -3.86
N GLY A 184 -16.50 0.55 -4.37
CA GLY A 184 -17.39 1.49 -3.68
C GLY A 184 -16.70 2.28 -2.56
N LEU A 185 -15.37 2.36 -2.57
CA LEU A 185 -14.59 3.13 -1.61
C LEU A 185 -14.49 4.59 -2.07
N ASP A 186 -14.72 5.49 -1.12
CA ASP A 186 -14.42 6.91 -1.27
C ASP A 186 -13.08 7.19 -0.60
N VAL A 187 -12.09 7.55 -1.41
CA VAL A 187 -10.70 7.71 -0.97
C VAL A 187 -10.40 9.21 -0.87
N PRO A 188 -10.11 9.74 0.33
CA PRO A 188 -9.76 11.14 0.50
C PRO A 188 -8.51 11.53 -0.30
N SER A 189 -8.30 12.83 -0.49
CA SER A 189 -7.08 13.32 -1.14
C SER A 189 -5.84 12.91 -0.36
N LEU A 190 -4.83 12.34 -1.04
CA LEU A 190 -3.58 11.83 -0.45
C LEU A 190 -2.88 12.84 0.47
N ASN A 191 -2.96 14.13 0.13
CA ASN A 191 -2.32 15.22 0.86
C ASN A 191 -3.13 15.68 2.09
N SER A 192 -4.35 15.19 2.28
CA SER A 192 -5.23 15.62 3.35
C SER A 192 -4.96 14.90 4.67
N ARG A 193 -5.37 15.53 5.78
CA ARG A 193 -5.40 14.89 7.08
C ARG A 193 -6.42 13.75 7.13
N GLU A 194 -7.53 13.91 6.41
CA GLU A 194 -8.59 12.90 6.29
C GLU A 194 -8.05 11.56 5.75
N PHE A 195 -7.13 11.59 4.78
CA PHE A 195 -6.50 10.39 4.24
C PHE A 195 -5.71 9.60 5.28
N VAL A 196 -4.88 10.29 6.08
CA VAL A 196 -4.07 9.63 7.10
C VAL A 196 -4.86 9.25 8.36
N ASP A 197 -5.99 9.90 8.64
CA ASP A 197 -6.84 9.60 9.80
C ASP A 197 -7.88 8.49 9.52
N GLN A 198 -7.86 7.90 8.31
CA GLN A 198 -8.69 6.75 7.96
C GLN A 198 -8.49 5.59 8.95
N GLN A 199 -9.55 5.26 9.67
CA GLN A 199 -9.57 4.19 10.69
C GLN A 199 -9.41 2.78 10.10
N ALA A 200 -9.73 2.62 8.81
CA ALA A 200 -9.67 1.33 8.13
C ALA A 200 -8.22 0.91 7.80
N ILE A 201 -7.31 1.86 7.66
CA ILE A 201 -5.88 1.61 7.40
C ILE A 201 -5.20 1.38 8.76
N LEU A 202 -4.09 0.64 8.84
CA LEU A 202 -3.25 0.51 10.04
C LEU A 202 -2.09 1.50 10.01
N ASP A 203 -1.59 1.95 11.17
CA ASP A 203 -0.47 2.91 11.19
C ASP A 203 0.78 2.36 10.48
N ILE A 204 1.04 1.05 10.63
CA ILE A 204 2.15 0.36 9.97
C ILE A 204 2.09 0.39 8.43
N SER A 205 0.91 0.58 7.83
CA SER A 205 0.74 0.73 6.36
C SER A 205 1.51 1.93 5.81
N PHE A 206 1.76 2.94 6.64
CA PHE A 206 2.47 4.15 6.24
C PHE A 206 3.99 4.00 6.30
N LYS A 207 4.53 3.00 7.02
CA LYS A 207 5.99 2.88 7.25
C LYS A 207 6.80 2.73 5.96
N LYS A 208 6.37 1.85 5.05
CA LYS A 208 7.05 1.63 3.76
C LYS A 208 7.00 2.84 2.82
N PRO A 209 5.83 3.44 2.51
CA PRO A 209 5.82 4.63 1.67
C PRO A 209 6.45 5.85 2.33
N LEU A 210 6.45 5.93 3.67
CA LEU A 210 7.21 6.95 4.39
C LEU A 210 8.73 6.83 4.12
N LEU A 211 9.28 5.62 3.99
CA LEU A 211 10.68 5.40 3.62
C LEU A 211 11.01 6.00 2.25
N THR A 212 10.23 5.69 1.21
CA THR A 212 10.47 6.20 -0.14
C THR A 212 10.29 7.72 -0.21
N LEU A 213 9.26 8.22 0.47
CA LEU A 213 8.91 9.63 0.53
C LEU A 213 10.00 10.48 1.22
N THR A 214 10.50 10.02 2.36
CA THR A 214 11.55 10.73 3.12
C THR A 214 12.89 10.67 2.40
N THR A 215 13.23 9.52 1.81
CA THR A 215 14.49 9.34 1.06
C THR A 215 14.52 10.25 -0.17
N SER A 216 13.40 10.37 -0.89
CA SER A 216 13.33 11.19 -2.10
C SER A 216 13.41 12.70 -1.87
N LEU A 217 13.33 13.16 -0.62
CA LEU A 217 13.62 14.56 -0.25
C LEU A 217 15.13 14.87 -0.26
N PHE A 218 15.99 13.85 -0.20
CA PHE A 218 17.45 14.00 -0.17
C PHE A 218 18.14 13.15 -1.25
N PRO A 219 17.79 13.33 -2.54
CA PRO A 219 18.19 12.43 -3.62
C PRO A 219 19.72 12.36 -3.80
N LYS A 220 20.45 13.46 -3.55
CA LYS A 220 21.92 13.46 -3.58
C LYS A 220 22.56 12.75 -2.39
N THR A 221 21.92 12.83 -1.23
CA THR A 221 22.42 12.16 -0.03
C THR A 221 22.21 10.66 -0.14
N PHE A 222 21.03 10.24 -0.61
CA PHE A 222 20.61 8.84 -0.67
C PHE A 222 20.61 8.25 -2.08
N GLU A 223 21.42 8.79 -3.00
CA GLU A 223 21.46 8.34 -4.41
C GLU A 223 21.71 6.83 -4.53
N PRO A 224 22.70 6.23 -3.82
CA PRO A 224 22.87 4.78 -3.81
C PRO A 224 21.63 4.02 -3.33
N GLU A 225 21.01 4.45 -2.24
CA GLU A 225 19.84 3.77 -1.69
C GLU A 225 18.62 3.86 -2.62
N ILE A 226 18.43 4.99 -3.31
CA ILE A 226 17.39 5.17 -4.35
C ILE A 226 17.63 4.23 -5.54
N LEU A 227 18.88 4.05 -5.96
CA LEU A 227 19.22 3.03 -6.97
C LEU A 227 18.88 1.62 -6.46
N GLY A 228 19.12 1.34 -5.17
CA GLY A 228 18.70 0.11 -4.51
C GLY A 228 17.20 -0.12 -4.50
N TYR A 229 16.41 0.92 -4.19
CA TYR A 229 14.94 0.86 -4.24
C TYR A 229 14.44 0.56 -5.64
N THR A 230 15.00 1.27 -6.63
CA THR A 230 14.68 1.07 -8.04
C THR A 230 15.03 -0.35 -8.46
N LEU A 231 16.19 -0.87 -8.04
CA LEU A 231 16.57 -2.24 -8.33
C LEU A 231 15.57 -3.26 -7.75
N TRP A 232 15.12 -3.07 -6.50
CA TRP A 232 14.10 -3.95 -5.91
C TRP A 232 12.80 -3.88 -6.68
N LEU A 233 12.23 -2.67 -6.81
CA LEU A 233 10.95 -2.43 -7.44
C LEU A 233 10.90 -3.02 -8.84
N GLU A 234 11.85 -2.63 -9.68
CA GLU A 234 11.79 -2.95 -11.10
C GLU A 234 12.17 -4.38 -11.45
N THR A 235 12.79 -5.12 -10.52
CA THR A 235 13.16 -6.52 -10.73
C THR A 235 12.27 -7.52 -10.00
N THR A 236 11.36 -7.06 -9.13
CA THR A 236 10.47 -7.94 -8.35
C THR A 236 8.99 -7.71 -8.63
N SER A 237 8.58 -6.50 -9.02
CA SER A 237 7.17 -6.11 -9.18
C SER A 237 6.40 -6.97 -10.19
N ALA A 238 6.99 -7.34 -11.33
CA ALA A 238 6.29 -8.18 -12.32
C ALA A 238 5.84 -9.54 -11.75
N ALA A 239 6.62 -10.17 -10.87
CA ALA A 239 6.24 -11.43 -10.23
C ALA A 239 5.08 -11.23 -9.24
N GLU A 240 5.13 -10.16 -8.44
CA GLU A 240 4.09 -9.83 -7.47
C GLU A 240 2.75 -9.50 -8.17
N HIS A 241 2.81 -8.69 -9.22
CA HIS A 241 1.64 -8.23 -9.95
C HIS A 241 1.04 -9.32 -10.86
N ALA A 242 1.84 -10.28 -11.34
CA ALA A 242 1.30 -11.44 -12.06
C ALA A 242 0.33 -12.26 -11.20
N GLY A 243 0.66 -12.49 -9.92
CA GLY A 243 -0.22 -13.16 -8.96
C GLY A 243 -1.45 -12.33 -8.63
N LEU A 244 -1.26 -11.04 -8.30
CA LEU A 244 -2.37 -10.13 -7.95
C LEU A 244 -3.38 -10.00 -9.10
N ARG A 245 -2.92 -9.92 -10.35
CA ARG A 245 -3.79 -9.89 -11.54
C ARG A 245 -4.79 -11.04 -11.52
N LYS A 246 -4.33 -12.28 -11.31
CA LYS A 246 -5.20 -13.46 -11.31
C LYS A 246 -6.21 -13.42 -10.17
N ILE A 247 -5.84 -12.85 -9.04
CA ILE A 247 -6.71 -12.68 -7.89
C ILE A 247 -7.79 -11.61 -8.19
N LEU A 248 -7.42 -10.48 -8.79
CA LEU A 248 -8.36 -9.44 -9.19
C LEU A 248 -9.38 -9.95 -10.23
N GLU A 249 -8.88 -10.65 -11.27
CA GLU A 249 -9.72 -11.29 -12.30
C GLU A 249 -10.77 -12.23 -11.68
N ARG A 250 -10.38 -13.04 -10.69
CA ARG A 250 -11.28 -13.96 -9.98
C ARG A 250 -12.45 -13.26 -9.30
N TYR A 251 -12.23 -12.08 -8.73
CA TYR A 251 -13.27 -11.31 -8.04
C TYR A 251 -13.98 -10.28 -8.96
N ASN A 252 -13.76 -10.38 -10.27
CA ASN A 252 -14.27 -9.44 -11.28
C ASN A 252 -13.87 -7.99 -10.99
N LEU A 253 -12.64 -7.79 -10.53
CA LEU A 253 -12.03 -6.47 -10.33
C LEU A 253 -11.10 -6.15 -11.50
N ASP A 254 -10.97 -4.86 -11.83
CA ASP A 254 -10.11 -4.40 -12.92
C ASP A 254 -8.62 -4.70 -12.63
N PRO A 255 -7.95 -5.56 -13.43
CA PRO A 255 -6.56 -5.90 -13.22
C PRO A 255 -5.58 -4.90 -13.86
N LYS A 256 -6.05 -3.76 -14.41
CA LYS A 256 -5.22 -2.81 -15.15
C LYS A 256 -3.95 -2.38 -14.40
N PHE A 257 -4.05 -2.13 -13.09
CA PHE A 257 -2.90 -1.78 -12.26
C PHE A 257 -1.81 -2.86 -12.32
N SER A 258 -2.19 -4.13 -12.14
CA SER A 258 -1.27 -5.26 -12.26
C SER A 258 -0.76 -5.49 -13.67
N LEU A 259 -1.57 -5.21 -14.69
CA LEU A 259 -1.18 -5.35 -16.10
C LEU A 259 -0.02 -4.41 -16.47
N LEU A 260 -0.07 -3.15 -16.02
CA LEU A 260 0.98 -2.17 -16.29
C LEU A 260 2.35 -2.67 -15.82
N HIS A 261 2.45 -3.06 -14.55
CA HIS A 261 3.69 -3.55 -13.93
C HIS A 261 4.17 -4.86 -14.57
N THR A 262 3.28 -5.79 -14.90
CA THR A 262 3.70 -7.02 -15.60
C THR A 262 4.23 -6.77 -17.01
N ALA A 263 3.85 -5.67 -17.65
CA ALA A 263 4.28 -5.34 -19.01
C ALA A 263 5.62 -4.60 -19.02
N ILE A 264 5.80 -3.61 -18.13
CA ILE A 264 6.94 -2.69 -18.18
C ILE A 264 8.07 -3.09 -17.22
N ASP A 265 7.81 -3.82 -16.12
CA ASP A 265 8.81 -4.18 -15.09
C ASP A 265 9.53 -5.50 -15.41
N ASN A 266 9.95 -5.68 -16.67
CA ASN A 266 10.64 -6.90 -17.10
C ASN A 266 12.15 -6.70 -17.20
N ASN A 267 12.90 -7.75 -16.85
CA ASN A 267 14.37 -7.73 -16.80
C ASN A 267 15.07 -7.71 -18.17
N LEU A 268 14.34 -7.93 -19.28
CA LEU A 268 14.92 -8.04 -20.62
C LEU A 268 15.00 -6.69 -21.32
N ASN A 269 13.87 -5.99 -21.43
CA ASN A 269 13.76 -4.72 -22.17
C ASN A 269 12.96 -3.65 -21.39
N GLY A 270 12.54 -3.97 -20.18
CA GLY A 270 11.73 -3.10 -19.33
C GLY A 270 12.54 -2.34 -18.28
N HIS A 271 11.84 -1.83 -17.28
CA HIS A 271 12.42 -1.05 -16.19
C HIS A 271 13.46 -1.83 -15.38
N GLY A 272 13.29 -3.16 -15.24
CA GLY A 272 14.29 -4.01 -14.57
C GLY A 272 15.66 -3.96 -15.25
N LYS A 273 15.70 -3.86 -16.58
CA LYS A 273 16.94 -3.62 -17.33
C LYS A 273 17.49 -2.22 -17.07
N TYR A 274 16.63 -1.20 -17.09
CA TYR A 274 17.06 0.18 -16.84
C TYR A 274 17.65 0.37 -15.45
N ALA A 275 17.07 -0.27 -14.43
CA ALA A 275 17.58 -0.27 -13.06
C ALA A 275 18.98 -0.91 -12.97
N ARG A 276 19.17 -2.08 -13.60
CA ARG A 276 20.47 -2.78 -13.65
C ARG A 276 21.54 -1.96 -14.37
N ASP A 277 21.21 -1.43 -15.54
CA ASP A 277 22.14 -0.62 -16.33
C ASP A 277 22.48 0.69 -15.59
N ALA A 278 21.53 1.29 -14.86
CA ALA A 278 21.78 2.48 -14.05
C ALA A 278 22.76 2.20 -12.89
N VAL A 279 22.61 1.07 -12.19
CA VAL A 279 23.53 0.64 -11.13
C VAL A 279 24.94 0.37 -11.69
N ASP A 280 25.02 -0.34 -12.81
CA ASP A 280 26.30 -0.66 -13.46
C ASP A 280 27.03 0.61 -13.92
N GLU A 281 26.36 1.50 -14.65
CA GLU A 281 26.94 2.78 -15.09
C GLU A 281 27.34 3.68 -13.90
N TYR A 282 26.56 3.64 -12.81
CA TYR A 282 26.87 4.37 -11.59
C TYR A 282 28.16 3.87 -10.95
N LEU A 283 28.29 2.56 -10.75
CA LEU A 283 29.48 1.97 -10.12
C LEU A 283 30.71 2.09 -11.02
N ASP A 284 30.56 2.01 -12.33
CA ASP A 284 31.60 2.34 -13.30
C ASP A 284 32.10 3.79 -13.16
N HIS A 285 31.18 4.73 -12.97
CA HIS A 285 31.52 6.13 -12.74
C HIS A 285 32.27 6.32 -11.41
N ILE A 286 31.80 5.67 -10.34
CA ILE A 286 32.48 5.68 -9.03
C ILE A 286 33.88 5.07 -9.14
N TYR A 287 34.05 3.96 -9.85
CA TYR A 287 35.36 3.35 -10.09
C TYR A 287 36.31 4.33 -10.78
N LYS A 288 35.87 4.96 -11.88
CA LYS A 288 36.68 5.89 -12.68
C LYS A 288 37.07 7.17 -11.92
N THR A 289 36.26 7.60 -10.97
CA THR A 289 36.45 8.88 -10.25
C THR A 289 37.05 8.73 -8.85
N GLN A 290 36.79 7.62 -8.17
CA GLN A 290 37.10 7.44 -6.74
C GLN A 290 37.76 6.08 -6.43
N GLY A 291 37.85 5.16 -7.39
CA GLY A 291 38.52 3.87 -7.26
C GLY A 291 37.70 2.77 -6.58
N GLN A 292 38.32 1.58 -6.46
CA GLN A 292 37.64 0.34 -6.05
C GLN A 292 37.02 0.39 -4.65
N GLN A 293 37.71 0.99 -3.68
CA GLN A 293 37.19 1.08 -2.31
C GLN A 293 35.88 1.87 -2.24
N ALA A 294 35.73 2.91 -3.08
CA ALA A 294 34.49 3.67 -3.18
C ALA A 294 33.37 2.85 -3.83
N VAL A 295 33.69 2.01 -4.83
CA VAL A 295 32.71 1.09 -5.44
C VAL A 295 32.10 0.17 -4.38
N GLU A 296 32.92 -0.43 -3.52
CA GLU A 296 32.44 -1.31 -2.45
C GLU A 296 31.53 -0.59 -1.45
N GLN A 297 31.90 0.64 -1.06
CA GLN A 297 31.07 1.47 -0.17
C GLN A 297 29.73 1.84 -0.81
N HIS A 298 29.75 2.26 -2.07
CA HIS A 298 28.55 2.64 -2.81
C HIS A 298 27.65 1.43 -3.09
N TRP A 299 28.23 0.29 -3.47
CA TRP A 299 27.48 -0.94 -3.65
C TRP A 299 26.81 -1.40 -2.36
N LYS A 300 27.52 -1.35 -1.23
CA LYS A 300 26.92 -1.67 0.08
C LYS A 300 25.69 -0.81 0.35
N ARG A 301 25.72 0.48 0.00
CA ARG A 301 24.58 1.38 0.14
C ARG A 301 23.45 1.08 -0.85
N ILE A 302 23.77 0.73 -2.09
CA ILE A 302 22.78 0.25 -3.08
C ILE A 302 22.07 -0.99 -2.55
N TRP A 303 22.81 -1.99 -2.08
CA TRP A 303 22.21 -3.19 -1.51
C TRP A 303 21.44 -2.91 -0.21
N THR A 304 21.91 -1.97 0.61
CA THR A 304 21.16 -1.50 1.79
C THR A 304 19.82 -0.90 1.40
N GLY A 305 19.77 -0.10 0.32
CA GLY A 305 18.52 0.40 -0.25
C GLY A 305 17.60 -0.74 -0.69
N TYR A 306 18.12 -1.68 -1.49
CA TYR A 306 17.39 -2.86 -1.95
C TYR A 306 16.75 -3.64 -0.79
N VAL A 307 17.53 -3.93 0.25
CA VAL A 307 17.07 -4.63 1.46
C VAL A 307 16.06 -3.78 2.23
N ALA A 308 16.34 -2.50 2.46
CA ALA A 308 15.45 -1.61 3.20
C ALA A 308 14.06 -1.56 2.58
N TYR A 309 13.98 -1.51 1.25
CA TYR A 309 12.69 -1.53 0.57
C TYR A 309 11.94 -2.85 0.78
N GLY A 310 12.62 -3.98 0.61
CA GLY A 310 12.02 -5.30 0.73
C GLY A 310 11.58 -5.63 2.17
N THR A 311 12.28 -5.11 3.18
CA THR A 311 12.06 -5.49 4.59
C THR A 311 11.34 -4.44 5.44
N THR A 312 11.22 -3.18 4.97
CA THR A 312 10.56 -2.13 5.77
C THR A 312 9.07 -2.38 5.91
N GLY A 313 8.63 -2.52 7.15
CA GLY A 313 7.22 -2.67 7.53
C GLY A 313 6.77 -4.13 7.56
N THR A 314 5.76 -4.40 8.40
CA THR A 314 5.27 -5.75 8.70
C THR A 314 3.79 -5.91 8.35
N ILE A 315 3.30 -5.12 7.39
CA ILE A 315 1.86 -4.98 7.11
C ILE A 315 1.16 -6.32 6.88
N ASP A 316 1.80 -7.30 6.24
CA ASP A 316 1.19 -8.61 6.03
C ASP A 316 0.98 -9.38 7.33
N ASP A 317 1.92 -9.30 8.28
CA ASP A 317 1.77 -9.95 9.57
C ASP A 317 0.79 -9.21 10.49
N ASP A 318 0.77 -7.88 10.43
CA ASP A 318 -0.21 -7.08 11.18
C ASP A 318 -1.62 -7.23 10.62
N LEU A 319 -1.75 -7.36 9.30
CA LEU A 319 -3.02 -7.67 8.65
C LEU A 319 -3.49 -9.09 8.98
N LYS A 320 -2.60 -10.10 9.01
CA LYS A 320 -2.95 -11.44 9.53
C LYS A 320 -3.47 -11.37 10.97
N LYS A 321 -2.79 -10.61 11.85
CA LYS A 321 -3.24 -10.42 13.24
C LYS A 321 -4.62 -9.76 13.27
N LEU A 322 -4.83 -8.72 12.45
CA LEU A 322 -6.12 -8.03 12.34
C LEU A 322 -7.24 -9.01 11.96
N PHE A 323 -7.02 -9.87 10.96
CA PHE A 323 -8.04 -10.85 10.57
C PHE A 323 -8.24 -11.97 11.58
N LYS A 324 -7.19 -12.42 12.28
CA LYS A 324 -7.33 -13.39 13.39
C LYS A 324 -8.12 -12.81 14.56
N GLN A 325 -8.02 -11.50 14.79
CA GLN A 325 -8.71 -10.79 15.87
C GLN A 325 -10.12 -10.35 15.48
N GLN A 326 -10.36 -10.09 14.19
CA GLN A 326 -11.71 -9.89 13.67
C GLN A 326 -12.45 -11.22 13.78
N LYS A 327 -13.38 -11.28 14.74
CA LYS A 327 -14.37 -12.35 14.79
C LYS A 327 -15.06 -12.41 13.43
N GLU A 328 -15.08 -13.56 12.78
CA GLU A 328 -15.86 -13.75 11.54
C GLU A 328 -17.29 -13.31 11.83
N LEU A 329 -17.67 -12.17 11.25
CA LEU A 329 -19.03 -11.67 11.34
C LEU A 329 -19.86 -12.56 10.44
N THR A 330 -20.94 -13.12 10.97
CA THR A 330 -21.92 -13.79 10.12
C THR A 330 -22.56 -12.73 9.20
N PRO A 331 -23.15 -13.11 8.04
CA PRO A 331 -23.92 -12.17 7.23
C PRO A 331 -25.00 -11.42 8.02
N ARG A 332 -25.52 -12.03 9.10
CA ARG A 332 -26.41 -11.37 10.06
C ARG A 332 -25.71 -10.26 10.83
N ASP A 333 -24.52 -10.51 11.36
CA ASP A 333 -23.74 -9.51 12.09
C ASP A 333 -23.34 -8.33 11.20
N GLU A 334 -22.95 -8.59 9.94
CA GLU A 334 -22.68 -7.55 8.95
C GLU A 334 -23.93 -6.69 8.67
N PHE A 335 -25.09 -7.32 8.50
CA PHE A 335 -26.35 -6.61 8.27
C PHE A 335 -26.78 -5.77 9.47
N ILE A 336 -26.56 -6.27 10.70
CA ILE A 336 -26.78 -5.51 11.94
C ILE A 336 -25.87 -4.28 12.00
N GLN A 337 -24.60 -4.40 11.63
CA GLN A 337 -23.70 -3.25 11.55
C GLN A 337 -24.13 -2.25 10.47
N LEU A 338 -24.62 -2.73 9.31
CA LEU A 338 -25.17 -1.88 8.27
C LEU A 338 -26.37 -1.08 8.75
N ILE A 339 -27.31 -1.73 9.45
CA ILE A 339 -28.46 -1.06 10.09
C ILE A 339 -27.94 0.05 11.01
N LYS A 340 -27.02 -0.28 11.93
CA LYS A 340 -26.45 0.68 12.89
C LYS A 340 -25.79 1.88 12.20
N LYS A 341 -25.02 1.63 11.14
CA LYS A 341 -24.34 2.68 10.34
C LYS A 341 -25.35 3.62 9.67
N LYS A 342 -26.50 3.09 9.24
CA LYS A 342 -27.54 3.85 8.52
C LYS A 342 -28.62 4.45 9.44
N SER A 343 -28.72 4.01 10.70
CA SER A 343 -29.78 4.40 11.65
C SER A 343 -29.96 5.91 11.78
N SER A 344 -28.87 6.68 11.89
CA SER A 344 -28.93 8.14 12.10
C SER A 344 -29.71 8.88 11.02
N PHE A 345 -29.61 8.39 9.77
CA PHE A 345 -30.34 8.91 8.62
C PHE A 345 -31.71 8.21 8.47
N ALA A 346 -31.74 6.88 8.52
CA ALA A 346 -32.92 6.07 8.23
C ALA A 346 -34.09 6.30 9.20
N GLN A 347 -33.82 6.68 10.46
CA GLN A 347 -34.83 6.93 11.50
C GLN A 347 -35.87 8.02 11.16
N LYS A 348 -35.70 8.77 10.06
CA LYS A 348 -36.64 9.81 9.61
C LYS A 348 -37.22 9.55 8.21
N MET A 349 -36.87 8.45 7.54
CA MET A 349 -37.10 8.28 6.10
C MET A 349 -38.29 7.37 5.74
N HIS A 350 -38.87 6.64 6.70
CA HIS A 350 -39.85 5.60 6.41
C HIS A 350 -41.30 5.97 6.70
N GLY A 351 -41.59 7.22 7.10
CA GLY A 351 -42.95 7.71 7.34
C GLY A 351 -43.77 6.79 8.27
N SER A 352 -44.94 6.34 7.81
CA SER A 352 -45.83 5.43 8.55
C SER A 352 -45.61 3.95 8.24
N ARG A 353 -44.51 3.58 7.53
CA ARG A 353 -44.23 2.19 7.16
C ARG A 353 -43.89 1.36 8.40
N ARG A 354 -44.36 0.11 8.38
CA ARG A 354 -44.18 -0.86 9.45
C ARG A 354 -43.53 -2.14 8.93
N ILE A 355 -42.83 -2.87 9.80
CA ILE A 355 -42.07 -4.07 9.43
C ILE A 355 -42.29 -5.22 10.42
N GLY A 356 -42.16 -6.42 9.88
CA GLY A 356 -42.11 -7.66 10.64
C GLY A 356 -43.44 -8.08 11.28
N PRO A 357 -43.46 -9.27 11.90
CA PRO A 357 -44.65 -9.85 12.52
C PRO A 357 -45.23 -8.99 13.64
N HIS A 358 -44.38 -8.24 14.36
CA HIS A 358 -44.83 -7.35 15.44
C HIS A 358 -45.31 -5.99 14.93
N ASN A 359 -45.21 -5.74 13.62
CA ASN A 359 -45.72 -4.55 12.95
C ASN A 359 -45.15 -3.24 13.52
N TYR A 360 -43.87 -3.23 13.88
CA TYR A 360 -43.19 -2.05 14.44
C TYR A 360 -43.02 -0.95 13.39
N LEU A 361 -43.05 0.31 13.81
CA LEU A 361 -42.80 1.45 12.93
C LEU A 361 -41.29 1.50 12.57
N LEU A 362 -40.94 1.53 11.28
CA LEU A 362 -39.54 1.47 10.87
C LEU A 362 -38.70 2.63 11.45
N ASN A 363 -39.25 3.84 11.50
CA ASN A 363 -38.55 5.01 12.05
C ASN A 363 -38.17 4.80 13.53
N GLU A 364 -39.09 4.23 14.33
CA GLU A 364 -38.84 3.92 15.75
C GLU A 364 -37.81 2.81 15.89
N MET A 365 -37.86 1.78 15.04
CA MET A 365 -36.88 0.70 15.06
C MET A 365 -35.45 1.20 14.79
N PHE A 366 -35.26 2.08 13.80
CA PHE A 366 -33.96 2.69 13.55
C PHE A 366 -33.50 3.63 14.69
N ALA A 367 -34.43 4.29 15.39
CA ALA A 367 -34.14 5.16 16.52
C ALA A 367 -33.89 4.42 17.85
N SER A 368 -34.36 3.17 17.98
CA SER A 368 -34.35 2.39 19.22
C SER A 368 -32.95 2.07 19.76
N GLY A 369 -31.93 2.09 18.90
CA GLY A 369 -30.59 1.60 19.23
C GLY A 369 -30.47 0.07 19.25
N ASP A 370 -31.52 -0.66 18.84
CA ASP A 370 -31.55 -2.12 18.75
C ASP A 370 -31.62 -2.61 17.28
N PRO A 371 -30.48 -2.64 16.58
CA PRO A 371 -30.42 -3.12 15.20
C PRO A 371 -30.65 -4.64 15.08
N GLN A 372 -30.44 -5.42 16.15
CA GLN A 372 -30.69 -6.85 16.18
C GLN A 372 -32.17 -7.15 15.99
N THR A 373 -33.03 -6.48 16.75
CA THR A 373 -34.48 -6.68 16.64
C THR A 373 -34.99 -6.25 15.27
N LEU A 374 -34.50 -5.16 14.70
CA LEU A 374 -34.86 -4.76 13.33
C LEU A 374 -34.44 -5.81 12.28
N CYS A 375 -33.23 -6.39 12.44
CA CYS A 375 -32.78 -7.49 11.58
C CYS A 375 -33.73 -8.69 11.67
N ASP A 376 -34.15 -9.06 12.89
CA ASP A 376 -35.02 -10.22 13.12
C ASP A 376 -36.46 -9.99 12.59
N GLU A 377 -36.99 -8.77 12.74
CA GLU A 377 -38.29 -8.38 12.19
C GLU A 377 -38.28 -8.39 10.65
N LEU A 378 -37.22 -7.88 10.02
CA LEU A 378 -37.08 -7.95 8.56
C LEU A 378 -36.98 -9.40 8.09
N ALA A 379 -36.15 -10.21 8.74
CA ALA A 379 -35.92 -11.61 8.38
C ALA A 379 -37.19 -12.49 8.48
N ASN A 380 -38.14 -12.08 9.33
CA ASN A 380 -39.43 -12.74 9.51
C ASN A 380 -40.61 -11.99 8.86
N SER A 381 -40.35 -10.95 8.06
CA SER A 381 -41.37 -10.21 7.32
C SER A 381 -41.72 -10.86 5.98
N ASP A 382 -42.84 -10.45 5.39
CA ASP A 382 -43.25 -10.85 4.04
C ASP A 382 -42.31 -10.34 2.91
N LEU A 383 -41.27 -9.56 3.27
CA LEU A 383 -40.28 -9.07 2.31
C LEU A 383 -39.16 -10.10 2.05
N ILE A 384 -39.01 -11.11 2.91
CA ILE A 384 -37.94 -12.11 2.85
C ILE A 384 -38.53 -13.50 2.63
N VAL A 385 -38.07 -14.18 1.58
CA VAL A 385 -38.34 -15.61 1.37
C VAL A 385 -37.08 -16.39 1.72
N LYS A 386 -37.09 -17.05 2.89
CA LYS A 386 -35.91 -17.75 3.43
C LYS A 386 -35.39 -18.77 2.42
N GLY A 387 -34.07 -18.74 2.16
CA GLY A 387 -33.40 -19.60 1.19
C GLY A 387 -33.60 -19.22 -0.29
N HIS A 388 -34.39 -18.19 -0.59
CA HIS A 388 -34.69 -17.77 -1.96
C HIS A 388 -34.51 -16.25 -2.15
N PRO A 389 -33.26 -15.76 -2.31
CA PRO A 389 -32.98 -14.32 -2.46
C PRO A 389 -33.70 -13.72 -3.68
N ASP A 390 -33.76 -14.43 -4.80
CA ASP A 390 -34.42 -13.97 -6.04
C ASP A 390 -35.95 -13.81 -5.89
N LYS A 391 -36.54 -14.41 -4.85
CA LYS A 391 -37.97 -14.28 -4.54
C LYS A 391 -38.23 -13.26 -3.42
N SER A 392 -37.19 -12.75 -2.78
CA SER A 392 -37.31 -11.80 -1.67
C SER A 392 -37.55 -10.39 -2.19
N LYS A 393 -38.74 -9.84 -1.94
CA LYS A 393 -39.12 -8.47 -2.34
C LYS A 393 -38.19 -7.42 -1.76
N PHE A 394 -37.57 -7.68 -0.61
CA PHE A 394 -36.58 -6.78 -0.03
C PHE A 394 -35.45 -6.47 -1.03
N LEU A 395 -34.82 -7.53 -1.58
CA LEU A 395 -33.64 -7.43 -2.44
C LEU A 395 -33.99 -6.96 -3.86
N ASN A 396 -35.11 -7.45 -4.41
CA ASN A 396 -35.43 -7.23 -5.83
C ASN A 396 -36.36 -6.03 -6.08
N HIS A 397 -36.91 -5.42 -5.02
CA HIS A 397 -37.85 -4.30 -5.16
C HIS A 397 -37.68 -3.23 -4.09
N ALA A 398 -37.68 -3.56 -2.79
CA ALA A 398 -37.70 -2.55 -1.75
C ALA A 398 -36.47 -1.65 -1.75
N VAL A 399 -35.30 -2.23 -2.05
CA VAL A 399 -34.01 -1.50 -2.09
C VAL A 399 -33.51 -1.18 -3.50
N SER A 400 -34.27 -1.52 -4.55
CA SER A 400 -33.90 -1.21 -5.94
C SER A 400 -34.24 0.24 -6.30
N PHE A 401 -33.62 0.79 -7.35
CA PHE A 401 -33.88 2.15 -7.84
C PHE A 401 -35.31 2.41 -8.32
N GLN A 402 -36.05 1.34 -8.64
CA GLN A 402 -37.46 1.41 -9.02
C GLN A 402 -38.39 1.27 -7.79
N GLY A 403 -37.82 1.00 -6.62
CA GLY A 403 -38.50 0.74 -5.37
C GLY A 403 -38.99 1.97 -4.62
N PRO A 404 -39.74 1.75 -3.53
CA PRO A 404 -40.36 2.81 -2.74
C PRO A 404 -39.38 3.71 -1.97
N MET A 405 -38.07 3.41 -1.98
CA MET A 405 -37.05 4.29 -1.38
C MET A 405 -36.58 5.40 -2.33
N TYR A 406 -36.91 5.31 -3.62
CA TYR A 406 -36.48 6.27 -4.66
C TYR A 406 -37.68 6.92 -5.38
N GLN A 407 -38.90 6.70 -4.88
CA GLN A 407 -40.15 7.35 -5.27
C GLN A 407 -40.61 8.23 -4.12
#